data_AF-A0A8D8Z022-F1
#
_entry.id   AF-A0A8D8Z022-F1
#
_cell.length_a   1.000
_cell.length_b   1.000
_cell.length_c   1.000
_cell.angle_alpha   90.00
_cell.angle_beta   90.00
_cell.angle_gamma   90.00
#
_symmetry.space_group_name_H-M   'P 1'
#
loop_
_entity.id
_entity.type
_entity.pdbx_description
1 polymer ?
#
loop_
_entity_poly.entity_id
_entity_poly.type
_entity_poly.pdbx_seq_one_letter_code
_entity_poly.pdbx_strand_id
1 'polypeptide(L)'
;MLTMMLAKCLHDNTDPYIAMLNQRNTPKNFGPSPAQLLFRRVLNSRIPTHNKLLEPKICKYDERYNRYKSSQEKYYNKGATNLTPLNIDQQVFFKKKPN
;
A
#
# COMPACT_ATOMS: atom_id res chain seq x y z
N MET A 1 5.38 -3.74 5.25
CA MET A 1 5.84 -2.36 5.58
C MET A 1 5.35 -1.91 6.95
N LEU A 2 4.05 -1.95 7.28
CA LEU A 2 3.54 -1.56 8.60
C LEU A 2 4.12 -2.43 9.74
N THR A 3 4.10 -3.75 9.57
CA THR A 3 4.63 -4.72 10.55
C THR A 3 6.12 -4.50 10.83
N MET A 4 6.91 -4.26 9.78
CA MET A 4 8.33 -3.94 9.92
C MET A 4 8.57 -2.61 10.64
N MET A 5 7.74 -1.60 10.39
CA MET A 5 7.83 -0.31 11.07
C MET A 5 7.52 -0.44 12.56
N LEU A 6 6.48 -1.19 12.92
CA LEU A 6 6.12 -1.43 14.32
C LEU A 6 7.18 -2.27 15.04
N ALA A 7 7.74 -3.29 14.38
CA ALA A 7 8.86 -4.07 14.90
C ALA A 7 10.09 -3.19 15.15
N LYS A 8 10.39 -2.23 14.26
CA LYS A 8 11.45 -1.25 14.46
C LYS A 8 11.16 -0.33 15.65
N CYS A 9 9.93 0.15 15.81
CA CYS A 9 9.57 0.97 16.97
C CYS A 9 9.77 0.22 18.29
N LEU A 10 9.42 -1.07 18.31
CA LEU A 10 9.65 -1.93 19.47
C LEU A 10 11.14 -2.10 19.75
N HIS A 11 11.97 -2.31 18.72
CA HIS A 11 13.42 -2.45 18.88
C HIS A 11 14.08 -1.15 19.37
N ASP A 12 13.70 -0.01 18.79
CA ASP A 12 14.29 1.30 19.09
C ASP A 12 13.66 1.95 20.35
N ASN A 13 12.69 1.29 21.01
CA ASN A 13 11.89 1.85 22.12
C ASN A 13 11.27 3.22 21.78
N THR A 14 10.72 3.36 20.58
CA THR A 14 10.05 4.59 20.11
C THR A 14 8.54 4.43 20.05
N ASP A 15 7.82 5.55 20.08
CA ASP A 15 6.35 5.56 20.08
C ASP A 15 5.77 5.01 18.75
N PRO A 16 5.08 3.84 18.78
CA PRO A 16 4.52 3.22 17.58
C PRO A 16 3.36 4.01 16.96
N TYR A 17 2.65 4.85 17.74
CA TYR A 17 1.52 5.63 17.23
C TYR A 17 1.98 6.76 16.30
N ILE A 18 3.15 7.33 16.58
CA ILE A 18 3.75 8.38 15.74
C ILE A 18 4.25 7.80 14.42
N ALA A 19 4.87 6.63 14.49
CA ALA A 19 5.21 5.86 13.31
C ALA A 19 3.97 5.59 12.44
N MET A 20 2.90 5.07 13.03
CA MET A 20 1.66 4.79 12.31
C MET A 20 1.01 6.07 11.74
N LEU A 21 1.03 7.17 12.48
CA LEU A 21 0.53 8.46 12.03
C LEU A 21 1.30 8.95 10.79
N ASN A 22 2.63 8.93 10.84
CA ASN A 22 3.47 9.34 9.74
C ASN A 22 3.22 8.47 8.50
N GLN A 23 3.18 7.15 8.68
CA GLN A 23 2.93 6.21 7.58
C GLN A 23 1.57 6.41 6.90
N ARG A 24 0.54 6.82 7.67
CA ARG A 24 -0.78 7.16 7.12
C ARG A 24 -0.76 8.48 6.35
N ASN A 25 0.11 9.41 6.71
CA ASN A 25 0.26 10.69 6.04
C ASN A 25 1.21 10.64 4.83
N THR A 26 2.04 9.60 4.69
CA THR A 26 2.97 9.46 3.56
C THR A 26 2.23 9.15 2.24
N PRO A 27 2.39 10.00 1.20
CA PRO A 27 1.90 9.74 -0.15
C PRO A 27 2.37 8.39 -0.71
N LYS A 28 1.52 7.72 -1.50
CA LYS A 28 1.92 6.50 -2.23
C LYS A 28 2.39 6.85 -3.65
N ASN A 29 3.01 5.89 -4.33
CA ASN A 29 3.52 6.07 -5.70
C ASN A 29 2.44 6.51 -6.70
N PHE A 30 1.16 6.19 -6.44
CA PHE A 30 0.03 6.61 -7.27
C PHE A 30 -0.60 7.95 -6.83
N GLY A 31 -0.07 8.61 -5.78
CA GLY A 31 -0.43 9.95 -5.35
C GLY A 31 -0.90 10.02 -3.89
N PRO A 32 -2.20 9.81 -3.59
CA PRO A 32 -2.74 10.08 -2.26
C PRO A 32 -2.12 9.22 -1.14
N SER A 33 -2.07 9.78 0.06
CA SER A 33 -1.72 9.04 1.27
C SER A 33 -2.88 8.16 1.75
N PRO A 34 -2.62 7.11 2.57
CA PRO A 34 -3.68 6.30 3.16
C PRO A 34 -4.74 7.13 3.91
N ALA A 35 -4.31 8.16 4.64
CA ALA A 35 -5.23 9.08 5.33
C ALA A 35 -6.10 9.87 4.34
N GLN A 36 -5.55 10.31 3.22
CA GLN A 36 -6.31 11.03 2.20
C GLN A 36 -7.31 10.11 1.48
N LEU A 37 -6.98 8.83 1.27
CA LEU A 37 -7.91 7.87 0.68
C LEU A 37 -9.10 7.58 1.59
N LEU A 38 -8.85 7.44 2.91
CA LEU A 38 -9.87 7.06 3.88
C LEU A 38 -10.67 8.25 4.41
N PHE A 39 -9.99 9.34 4.75
CA PHE A 39 -10.56 10.51 5.43
C PHE A 39 -10.63 11.76 4.55
N ARG A 40 -10.21 11.68 3.29
CA ARG A 40 -10.15 12.81 2.35
C ARG A 40 -9.28 13.98 2.81
N ARG A 41 -8.46 13.79 3.84
CA ARG A 41 -7.61 14.84 4.43
C ARG A 41 -6.30 14.27 4.94
N VAL A 42 -5.33 15.14 5.18
CA VAL A 42 -4.10 14.78 5.90
C VAL A 42 -4.38 14.88 7.41
N LEU A 43 -3.83 13.95 8.20
CA LEU A 43 -3.97 13.99 9.65
C LEU A 43 -2.96 14.97 10.24
N ASN A 44 -3.35 15.65 11.32
CA ASN A 44 -2.43 16.53 12.03
C ASN A 44 -1.24 15.71 12.57
N SER A 45 -0.02 16.20 12.34
CA SER A 45 1.23 15.53 12.73
C SER A 45 2.15 16.52 13.43
N ARG A 46 3.27 16.04 14.00
CA ARG A 46 4.28 16.93 14.60
C ARG A 46 4.97 17.84 13.60
N ILE A 47 4.93 17.48 12.31
CA ILE A 47 5.44 18.33 11.24
C ILE A 47 4.40 19.41 10.97
N PRO A 48 4.77 20.70 11.01
CA PRO A 48 3.87 21.77 10.65
C PRO A 48 3.32 21.56 9.24
N THR A 49 2.00 21.61 9.10
CA THR A 49 1.34 21.50 7.79
C THR A 49 0.37 22.65 7.61
N HIS A 50 0.08 23.00 6.36
CA HIS A 50 -0.88 24.05 6.06
C HIS A 50 -2.31 23.58 6.41
N ASN A 51 -3.09 24.42 7.12
CA ASN A 51 -4.44 24.08 7.60
C ASN A 51 -5.39 23.55 6.51
N LYS A 52 -5.33 24.11 5.29
CA LYS A 52 -6.04 23.61 4.09
C LYS A 52 -5.87 22.10 3.82
N LEU A 53 -4.77 21.47 4.24
CA LEU A 53 -4.54 20.03 4.06
C LEU A 53 -5.26 19.17 5.12
N LEU A 54 -5.61 19.78 6.26
CA LEU A 54 -6.35 19.14 7.35
C LEU A 54 -7.86 19.07 7.08
N GLU A 55 -8.33 19.85 6.10
CA GLU A 55 -9.71 19.90 5.63
C GLU A 55 -10.01 18.77 4.62
N PRO A 56 -11.20 18.16 4.65
CA PRO A 56 -11.61 17.15 3.68
C PRO A 56 -11.66 17.70 2.25
N LYS A 57 -10.97 17.02 1.32
CA LYS A 57 -10.94 17.31 -0.12
C LYS A 57 -11.05 16.02 -0.93
N ILE A 58 -11.82 16.08 -2.02
CA ILE A 58 -11.95 14.95 -2.95
C ILE A 58 -10.61 14.72 -3.67
N CYS A 59 -10.04 13.53 -3.48
CA CYS A 59 -8.85 13.08 -4.19
C CYS A 59 -9.26 12.26 -5.43
N LYS A 60 -8.97 12.76 -6.63
CA LYS A 60 -9.09 11.97 -7.87
C LYS A 60 -7.78 11.22 -8.10
N TYR A 61 -7.82 9.89 -8.13
CA TYR A 61 -6.59 9.07 -8.24
C TYR A 61 -6.71 7.84 -9.14
N ASP A 62 -7.92 7.51 -9.61
CA ASP A 62 -8.21 6.25 -10.30
C ASP A 62 -7.32 6.01 -11.52
N GLU A 63 -7.14 7.00 -12.40
CA GLU A 63 -6.27 6.87 -13.58
C GLU A 63 -4.81 6.61 -13.22
N ARG A 64 -4.29 7.32 -12.21
CA ARG A 64 -2.90 7.14 -11.76
C ARG A 64 -2.72 5.78 -11.11
N TYR A 65 -3.71 5.34 -10.34
CA TYR A 65 -3.73 4.03 -9.73
C TYR A 65 -3.76 2.92 -10.77
N ASN A 66 -4.60 3.04 -11.79
CA ASN A 66 -4.67 2.08 -12.90
C ASN A 66 -3.34 2.01 -13.66
N ARG A 67 -2.74 3.17 -14.02
CA ARG A 67 -1.40 3.19 -14.65
C ARG A 67 -0.33 2.57 -13.77
N TYR A 68 -0.36 2.84 -12.46
CA TYR A 68 0.57 2.25 -11.51
C TYR A 68 0.40 0.73 -11.46
N LYS A 69 -0.84 0.23 -11.32
CA LYS A 69 -1.17 -1.19 -11.29
C LYS A 69 -0.72 -1.91 -12.58
N SER A 70 -1.06 -1.38 -13.75
CA SER A 70 -0.64 -1.97 -15.04
C SER A 70 0.88 -1.98 -15.20
N SER A 71 1.57 -0.95 -14.70
CA SER A 71 3.03 -0.93 -14.72
C SER A 71 3.62 -2.01 -13.81
N GLN A 72 3.09 -2.16 -12.58
CA GLN A 72 3.53 -3.21 -11.66
C GLN A 72 3.32 -4.60 -12.27
N GLU A 73 2.16 -4.84 -12.88
CA GLU A 73 1.84 -6.08 -13.57
C GLU A 73 2.83 -6.35 -14.72
N LYS A 74 3.08 -5.36 -15.58
CA LYS A 74 4.03 -5.48 -16.69
C LYS A 74 5.44 -5.86 -16.23
N TYR A 75 5.95 -5.21 -15.18
CA TYR A 75 7.31 -5.48 -14.71
C TYR A 75 7.41 -6.79 -13.93
N TYR A 76 6.40 -7.12 -13.11
CA TYR A 76 6.34 -8.39 -12.38
C TYR A 76 6.24 -9.59 -13.34
N ASN A 77 5.38 -9.49 -14.35
CA ASN A 77 5.15 -10.56 -15.33
C ASN A 77 6.20 -10.63 -16.45
N LYS A 78 7.23 -9.75 -16.45
CA LYS A 78 8.22 -9.69 -17.54
C LYS A 78 8.97 -11.02 -17.78
N GLY A 79 9.18 -11.80 -16.72
CA GLY A 79 9.78 -13.13 -16.79
C GLY A 79 8.79 -14.29 -16.64
N ALA A 80 7.49 -14.00 -16.59
CA ALA A 80 6.47 -15.03 -16.39
C ALA A 80 6.16 -15.75 -17.71
N THR A 81 6.02 -17.06 -17.65
CA THR A 81 5.56 -17.90 -18.77
C THR A 81 4.15 -18.39 -18.49
N ASN A 82 3.30 -18.43 -19.52
CA ASN A 82 1.97 -19.00 -19.40
C ASN A 82 2.06 -20.50 -19.08
N LEU A 83 1.35 -20.93 -18.04
CA LEU A 83 1.24 -22.35 -17.68
C LEU A 83 0.18 -23.03 -18.55
N THR A 84 0.35 -24.34 -18.76
CA THR A 84 -0.65 -25.16 -19.45
C THR A 84 -1.96 -25.19 -18.63
N PRO A 85 -3.13 -25.01 -19.27
CA PRO A 85 -4.41 -25.06 -18.58
C PRO A 85 -4.65 -26.45 -17.97
N LEU A 86 -5.36 -26.48 -16.84
CA LEU A 86 -5.72 -27.71 -16.14
C LEU A 86 -6.95 -28.34 -16.78
N ASN A 87 -6.95 -29.67 -16.91
CA ASN A 87 -8.11 -30.42 -17.37
C ASN A 87 -9.02 -30.83 -16.20
N ILE A 88 -10.30 -31.00 -16.49
CA ILE A 88 -11.26 -31.59 -15.54
C ILE A 88 -10.76 -32.99 -15.18
N ASP A 89 -10.82 -33.33 -13.89
CA ASP A 89 -10.32 -34.58 -13.29
C ASP A 89 -8.79 -34.79 -13.34
N GLN A 90 -8.02 -33.77 -13.71
CA GLN A 90 -6.56 -33.83 -13.62
C GLN A 90 -6.09 -33.84 -12.16
N GLN A 91 -5.38 -34.89 -11.76
CA GLN A 91 -4.71 -34.92 -10.46
C GLN A 91 -3.59 -33.88 -10.41
N VAL A 92 -3.66 -32.99 -9.43
CA VAL A 92 -2.67 -31.95 -9.19
C VAL A 92 -2.16 -32.00 -7.75
N PHE A 93 -0.88 -31.71 -7.58
CA PHE A 93 -0.31 -31.46 -6.26
C PHE A 93 -0.60 -30.01 -5.86
N PHE A 94 -1.09 -29.80 -4.64
CA PHE A 94 -1.30 -28.46 -4.09
C PHE A 94 -0.43 -28.25 -2.84
N LYS A 95 0.04 -27.02 -2.65
CA LYS A 95 0.83 -26.66 -1.48
C LYS A 95 -0.10 -26.31 -0.32
N LYS A 96 -0.07 -27.11 0.76
CA LYS A 96 -0.99 -27.00 1.91
C LYS A 96 -0.79 -25.73 2.76
N LYS A 97 0.40 -25.11 2.72
CA LYS A 97 0.67 -23.79 3.31
C LYS A 97 1.31 -22.88 2.27
N PRO A 98 0.66 -21.77 1.87
CA PRO A 98 1.31 -20.76 1.06
C PRO A 98 2.42 -20.06 1.87
N ASN A 99 3.45 -19.60 1.16
CA ASN A 99 4.50 -18.75 1.76
C ASN A 99 3.96 -17.34 1.99
#